data_AF-A0A7Y1XM71-F1
#
_entry.id   AF-A0A7Y1XM71-F1
#
_cell.length_a   1.000
_cell.length_b   1.000
_cell.length_c   1.000
_cell.angle_alpha   90.00
_cell.angle_beta   90.00
_cell.angle_gamma   90.00
#
_symmetry.space_group_name_H-M   'P 1'
#
loop_
_entity.id
_entity.type
_entity.pdbx_description
1 polymer ?
#
loop_
_entity_poly.entity_id
_entity_poly.type
_entity_poly.pdbx_seq_one_letter_code
_entity_poly.pdbx_strand_id
1 'polypeptide(L)'
;MKILNTLCIIILLIAISCNKPSYEIETNKKLQHIVLLKFKDKTSKDSIAIIEKAFANLPNKIKEIKDFEWGTNNSPEGLDKGFT
;
A
#
# COMPACT_ATOMS: atom_id res chain seq x y z
N MET A 1 4.79 57.05 -17.27
CA MET A 1 4.05 55.80 -17.59
C MET A 1 4.91 54.53 -17.46
N LYS A 2 6.20 54.53 -17.84
CA LYS A 2 7.07 53.33 -17.77
C LYS A 2 7.25 52.79 -16.33
N ILE A 3 7.48 53.67 -15.36
CA ILE A 3 7.73 53.30 -13.95
C ILE A 3 6.53 52.62 -13.29
N LEU A 4 5.30 53.04 -13.62
CA LEU A 4 4.08 52.44 -13.07
C LEU A 4 3.85 51.02 -13.64
N ASN A 5 4.09 50.83 -14.93
CA ASN A 5 4.02 49.51 -15.56
C ASN A 5 5.11 48.56 -15.03
N THR A 6 6.32 49.07 -14.79
CA THR A 6 7.41 48.27 -14.20
C THR A 6 7.07 47.85 -12.76
N LEU A 7 6.44 48.72 -11.96
CA LEU A 7 6.03 48.41 -10.59
C LEU A 7 4.92 47.34 -10.55
N CYS A 8 3.93 47.41 -11.45
CA CYS A 8 2.88 46.39 -11.56
C CYS A 8 3.43 45.00 -11.94
N ILE A 9 4.45 44.92 -12.80
CA ILE A 9 5.07 43.65 -13.20
C ILE A 9 5.83 43.00 -12.03
N ILE A 10 6.52 43.80 -11.21
CA ILE A 10 7.23 43.30 -10.03
C ILE A 10 6.25 42.77 -8.98
N ILE A 11 5.12 43.45 -8.76
CA ILE A 11 4.06 42.99 -7.84
C ILE A 11 3.44 41.67 -8.34
N LEU A 12 3.24 41.53 -9.65
CA LEU A 12 2.71 40.30 -10.26
C LEU A 12 3.68 39.11 -10.12
N LEU A 13 4.98 39.34 -10.26
CA LEU A 13 6.02 38.31 -10.10
C LEU A 13 6.15 37.81 -8.65
N ILE A 14 5.98 38.69 -7.66
CA ILE A 14 6.01 38.30 -6.24
C ILE A 14 4.79 37.45 -5.86
N ALA A 15 3.62 37.71 -6.44
CA ALA A 15 2.41 36.93 -6.20
C ALA A 15 2.50 35.47 -6.73
N ILE A 16 3.25 35.24 -7.79
CA ILE A 16 3.44 33.89 -8.37
C ILE A 16 4.39 33.03 -7.50
N SER A 17 5.29 33.65 -6.73
CA SER A 17 6.31 32.95 -5.93
C SER A 17 5.79 32.26 -4.66
N CYS A 18 4.49 32.31 -4.36
CA CYS A 18 3.91 31.72 -3.15
C CYS A 18 2.90 30.58 -3.41
N ASN A 19 2.89 30.00 -4.62
CA ASN A 19 2.18 28.76 -4.87
C ASN A 19 3.01 27.58 -4.32
N LYS A 20 2.89 27.31 -3.01
CA LYS A 20 3.31 26.01 -2.46
C LYS A 20 2.40 24.96 -3.09
N PRO A 21 2.94 23.88 -3.69
CA PRO A 21 2.09 22.79 -4.16
C PRO A 21 1.29 22.28 -2.96
N SER A 22 -0.03 22.35 -3.06
CA SER A 22 -0.92 21.68 -2.14
C SER A 22 -0.75 20.18 -2.39
N TYR A 23 0.00 19.51 -1.52
CA TYR A 23 -0.02 18.07 -1.46
C TYR A 23 -1.41 17.64 -0.97
N GLU A 24 -2.29 17.30 -1.91
CA GLU A 24 -3.47 16.51 -1.58
C GLU A 24 -2.96 15.20 -1.00
N ILE A 25 -3.13 15.01 0.31
CA ILE A 25 -2.93 13.72 0.92
C ILE A 25 -4.00 12.82 0.32
N GLU A 26 -3.59 11.95 -0.60
CA GLU A 26 -4.46 10.94 -1.19
C GLU A 26 -5.09 10.15 -0.03
N THR A 27 -6.40 10.34 0.19
CA THR A 27 -7.13 9.80 1.34
C THR A 27 -7.44 8.30 1.18
N ASN A 28 -6.98 7.68 0.10
CA ASN A 28 -7.12 6.26 -0.17
C ASN A 28 -6.02 5.45 0.54
N LYS A 29 -5.91 5.62 1.87
CA LYS A 29 -5.01 4.81 2.68
C LYS A 29 -5.56 3.38 2.78
N LYS A 30 -5.13 2.51 1.87
CA LYS A 30 -5.37 1.07 1.97
C LYS A 30 -4.42 0.47 3.01
N LEU A 31 -4.93 -0.42 3.85
CA LEU A 31 -4.13 -1.21 4.77
C LEU A 31 -3.69 -2.50 4.08
N GLN A 32 -2.39 -2.79 4.10
CA GLN A 32 -1.86 -4.08 3.71
C GLN A 32 -1.64 -4.93 4.97
N HIS A 33 -2.42 -6.00 5.10
CA HIS A 33 -2.29 -6.93 6.21
C HIS A 33 -1.51 -8.16 5.74
N ILE A 34 -0.25 -8.27 6.16
CA ILE A 34 0.65 -9.36 5.79
C ILE A 34 0.66 -10.39 6.92
N VAL A 35 0.48 -11.66 6.55
CA VAL A 35 0.55 -12.79 7.48
C VAL A 35 1.65 -13.74 7.01
N LEU A 36 2.59 -14.06 7.89
CA LEU A 36 3.60 -15.09 7.67
C LEU A 36 3.27 -16.29 8.56
N LEU A 37 3.11 -17.47 7.97
CA LEU A 37 2.65 -18.66 8.65
C LEU A 37 3.67 -19.78 8.57
N LYS A 38 3.64 -20.66 9.57
CA LYS A 38 4.35 -21.93 9.57
C LYS A 38 3.40 -23.00 10.09
N PHE A 39 3.17 -24.04 9.30
CA PHE A 39 2.38 -25.18 9.76
C PHE A 39 3.19 -26.02 10.75
N LYS A 40 2.50 -26.67 11.69
CA LYS A 40 3.15 -27.65 12.58
C LYS A 40 3.57 -28.87 11.76
N ASP A 41 4.66 -29.51 12.14
CA ASP A 41 5.25 -30.65 11.40
C ASP A 41 4.27 -31.81 11.16
N LYS A 42 3.27 -31.99 12.03
CA LYS A 42 2.26 -33.06 11.93
C LYS A 42 0.98 -32.64 11.18
N THR A 43 0.95 -31.47 10.55
CA THR A 43 -0.22 -31.00 9.80
C THR A 43 -0.31 -31.75 8.48
N SER A 44 -1.44 -32.41 8.21
CA SER A 44 -1.63 -33.12 6.93
C SER A 44 -1.77 -32.16 5.75
N LYS A 45 -1.38 -32.61 4.56
CA LYS A 45 -1.57 -31.84 3.31
C LYS A 45 -3.03 -31.47 3.07
N ASP A 46 -3.96 -32.36 3.38
CA ASP A 46 -5.39 -32.09 3.24
C ASP A 46 -5.85 -30.97 4.17
N SER A 47 -5.34 -30.95 5.41
CA SER A 47 -5.64 -29.87 6.36
C SER A 47 -5.10 -28.53 5.87
N ILE A 48 -3.87 -28.52 5.33
CA ILE A 48 -3.25 -27.33 4.74
C ILE A 48 -4.11 -26.82 3.59
N ALA A 49 -4.52 -27.69 2.66
CA ALA A 49 -5.34 -27.31 1.52
C ALA A 49 -6.73 -26.76 1.92
N ILE A 50 -7.32 -27.30 3.00
CA ILE A 50 -8.58 -26.77 3.56
C ILE A 50 -8.37 -25.35 4.10
N ILE A 51 -7.27 -25.12 4.82
CA ILE A 51 -6.92 -23.81 5.38
C ILE A 51 -6.66 -22.80 4.27
N GLU A 52 -5.84 -23.13 3.26
CA GLU A 52 -5.56 -22.28 2.11
C GLU A 52 -6.84 -21.86 1.39
N LYS A 53 -7.75 -22.81 1.12
CA LYS A 53 -9.06 -22.52 0.52
C LYS A 53 -9.91 -21.60 1.40
N ALA A 54 -9.85 -21.77 2.72
CA ALA A 54 -10.58 -20.91 3.64
C ALA A 54 -10.05 -19.47 3.64
N PHE A 55 -8.72 -19.29 3.59
CA PHE A 55 -8.07 -17.98 3.46
C PHE A 55 -8.41 -17.31 2.12
N ALA A 56 -8.32 -18.04 1.02
CA ALA A 56 -8.68 -17.55 -0.31
C ALA A 56 -10.15 -17.11 -0.41
N ASN A 57 -11.03 -17.64 0.45
CA ASN A 57 -12.43 -17.26 0.50
C ASN A 57 -12.75 -16.14 1.50
N LEU A 58 -11.76 -15.55 2.19
CA LEU A 58 -11.98 -14.43 3.10
C LEU A 58 -12.57 -13.19 2.43
N PRO A 59 -12.18 -12.79 1.20
CA PRO A 59 -12.81 -11.66 0.50
C PRO A 59 -14.32 -11.83 0.32
N ASN A 60 -14.80 -13.07 0.17
CA ASN A 60 -16.24 -13.37 0.04
C ASN A 60 -16.99 -13.29 1.38
N LYS A 61 -16.27 -13.30 2.51
CA LYS A 61 -16.85 -13.30 3.87
C LYS A 61 -16.71 -11.96 4.59
N ILE A 62 -15.72 -11.15 4.22
CA ILE A 62 -15.37 -9.89 4.90
C ILE A 62 -15.30 -8.77 3.87
N LYS A 63 -16.30 -7.88 3.89
CA LYS A 63 -16.47 -6.80 2.89
C LYS A 63 -15.32 -5.78 2.87
N GLU A 64 -14.57 -5.67 3.97
CA GLU A 64 -13.43 -4.76 4.12
C GLU A 64 -12.18 -5.27 3.38
N ILE A 65 -12.08 -6.58 3.12
CA ILE A 65 -10.99 -7.16 2.34
C ILE A 65 -11.23 -6.83 0.87
N LYS A 66 -10.48 -5.86 0.36
CA LYS A 66 -10.61 -5.37 -1.01
C LYS A 66 -9.79 -6.16 -2.02
N ASP A 67 -8.76 -6.84 -1.54
CA ASP A 67 -7.84 -7.61 -2.35
C ASP A 67 -7.22 -8.73 -1.50
N PHE A 68 -6.81 -9.81 -2.15
CA PHE A 68 -6.19 -10.96 -1.48
C PHE A 68 -5.23 -11.69 -2.41
N GLU A 69 -4.00 -11.82 -1.93
CA GLU A 69 -2.93 -12.56 -2.58
C GLU A 69 -2.27 -13.48 -1.55
N TRP A 70 -1.78 -14.63 -2.02
CA TRP A 70 -1.03 -15.57 -1.19
C TRP A 70 -0.09 -16.42 -2.07
N GLY A 71 0.92 -17.01 -1.43
CA GLY A 71 1.85 -17.92 -2.07
C GLY A 71 2.86 -18.46 -1.06
N THR A 72 3.67 -19.42 -1.50
CA THR A 72 4.78 -19.96 -0.70
C THR A 72 6.00 -19.06 -0.83
N ASN A 73 6.76 -18.90 0.25
CA ASN A 73 8.05 -18.20 0.20
C ASN A 73 9.00 -18.82 -0.85
N ASN A 74 9.56 -17.98 -1.73
CA ASN A 74 10.53 -18.34 -2.76
C ASN A 74 11.81 -17.45 -2.70
N SER A 75 12.06 -16.84 -1.54
CA SER A 75 13.21 -15.96 -1.31
C SER A 75 14.52 -16.79 -1.21
N PRO A 76 15.52 -16.55 -2.08
CA PRO A 76 16.84 -17.20 -1.96
C PRO A 76 17.69 -16.66 -0.80
N GLU A 77 17.28 -15.57 -0.15
CA GLU A 77 18.08 -14.84 0.83
C GLU A 77 18.16 -15.53 2.22
N GLY A 78 17.32 -16.53 2.51
CA GLY A 78 17.39 -17.32 3.74
C GLY A 78 17.00 -16.57 5.03
N LEU A 79 16.26 -15.47 4.91
CA LEU A 79 15.85 -14.62 6.05
C LEU A 79 14.38 -14.82 6.48
N ASP A 80 13.77 -15.92 6.04
CA ASP A 80 12.35 -16.23 6.24
C ASP A 80 11.99 -16.69 7.66
N LYS A 81 13.00 -16.94 8.51
CA LYS A 81 12.86 -17.39 9.90
C LYS A 81 12.00 -18.66 10.03
N GLY A 82 11.97 -19.49 8.97
CA GLY A 82 11.21 -20.73 8.91
C GLY A 82 9.70 -20.56 8.69
N PHE A 83 9.23 -19.37 8.31
CA PHE A 83 7.90 -19.16 7.75
C PHE A 83 7.89 -19.57 6.27
N THR A 84 6.73 -20.04 5.78
CA THR A 84 6.58 -20.62 4.44
C THR A 84 5.31 -20.15 3.78
#